data_AF-A0A0W7TKV2-F1
#
_entry.id   AF-A0A0W7TKV2-F1
#
_cell.length_a   1.000
_cell.length_b   1.000
_cell.length_c   1.000
_cell.angle_alpha   90.00
_cell.angle_beta   90.00
_cell.angle_gamma   90.00
#
_symmetry.space_group_name_H-M   'P 1'
#
loop_
_entity.id
_entity.type
_entity.pdbx_description
1 polymer ?
#
loop_
_entity_poly.entity_id
_entity_poly.type
_entity_poly.pdbx_seq_one_letter_code
_entity_poly.pdbx_strand_id
1 'polypeptide(L)'
;MDVLYGDDENNESGNIMFWMKQFEGEMLENSIIIGDDLFQGFLVMVCDGVNKGIYYWDDSYNFESSNDENNMYWIADSFEQLFKHLTE
;
A
#
# COMPACT_ATOMS: atom_id res chain seq x y z
N MET A 1 -0.43 10.41 3.11
CA MET A 1 -1.50 9.62 2.47
C MET A 1 -2.36 10.58 1.69
N ASP A 2 -2.53 10.32 0.39
CA ASP A 2 -3.38 11.11 -0.49
C ASP A 2 -4.78 10.51 -0.53
N VAL A 3 -4.93 9.31 -1.10
CA VAL A 3 -6.22 8.62 -1.18
C VAL A 3 -6.15 7.16 -0.75
N LEU A 4 -7.23 6.68 -0.12
CA LEU A 4 -7.51 5.25 0.02
C LEU A 4 -8.35 4.80 -1.16
N TYR A 5 -7.95 3.71 -1.78
CA TYR A 5 -8.63 3.20 -2.96
C TYR A 5 -9.95 2.51 -2.61
N GLY A 6 -10.89 2.59 -3.54
CA GLY A 6 -12.16 1.89 -3.51
C GLY A 6 -12.37 1.04 -4.75
N ASP A 7 -13.62 0.66 -4.97
CA ASP A 7 -14.06 -0.06 -6.16
C ASP A 7 -14.98 0.84 -6.98
N ASP A 8 -14.37 1.69 -7.82
CA ASP A 8 -15.06 2.59 -8.74
C ASP A 8 -14.46 2.45 -10.14
N GLU A 9 -15.16 1.74 -11.02
CA GLU A 9 -14.72 1.50 -12.40
C GLU A 9 -14.61 2.78 -13.24
N ASN A 10 -15.18 3.91 -12.78
CA ASN A 10 -15.09 5.20 -13.47
C ASN A 10 -13.92 6.08 -13.00
N ASN A 11 -13.19 5.63 -11.98
CA ASN A 11 -12.05 6.36 -11.41
C ASN A 11 -10.83 5.45 -11.29
N GLU A 12 -10.06 5.31 -12.37
CA GLU A 12 -8.84 4.49 -12.39
C GLU A 12 -7.86 4.86 -11.27
N SER A 13 -7.63 6.15 -11.03
CA SER A 13 -6.69 6.62 -10.00
C SER A 13 -7.07 6.22 -8.57
N GLY A 14 -8.37 6.05 -8.30
CA GLY A 14 -8.87 5.62 -6.99
C GLY A 14 -9.31 4.16 -6.94
N ASN A 15 -9.06 3.35 -7.98
CA ASN A 15 -9.59 2.01 -8.10
C ASN A 15 -8.55 0.94 -7.73
N ILE A 16 -8.88 0.08 -6.76
CA ILE A 16 -8.01 -1.01 -6.30
C ILE A 16 -7.63 -1.95 -7.47
N MET A 17 -8.60 -2.37 -8.28
CA MET A 17 -8.37 -3.33 -9.37
C MET A 17 -7.45 -2.77 -10.45
N PHE A 18 -7.51 -1.45 -10.70
CA PHE A 18 -6.59 -0.80 -11.62
C PHE A 18 -5.14 -0.96 -11.15
N TRP A 19 -4.85 -0.56 -9.90
CA TRP A 19 -3.50 -0.60 -9.36
C TRP A 19 -2.97 -2.01 -9.13
N MET A 20 -3.82 -2.94 -8.67
CA MET A 20 -3.47 -4.37 -8.56
C MET A 20 -3.03 -4.96 -9.90
N LYS A 21 -3.66 -4.53 -11.00
CA LYS A 21 -3.29 -4.96 -12.35
C LYS A 21 -2.00 -4.31 -12.85
N GLN A 22 -1.75 -3.04 -12.54
CA GLN A 22 -0.53 -2.36 -12.96
C GLN A 22 0.72 -3.01 -12.35
N PHE A 23 0.64 -3.42 -11.08
CA PHE A 23 1.76 -3.94 -10.31
C PHE A 23 1.75 -5.47 -10.12
N GLU A 24 0.90 -6.21 -10.85
CA GLU A 24 0.71 -7.67 -10.67
C GLU A 24 2.03 -8.47 -10.64
N GLY A 25 3.04 -8.06 -11.41
CA GLY A 25 4.35 -8.72 -11.48
C GLY A 25 5.31 -8.41 -10.34
N GLU A 26 5.01 -7.42 -9.50
CA GLU A 26 5.86 -6.90 -8.43
C GLU A 26 5.24 -7.10 -7.04
N MET A 27 3.94 -7.42 -7.00
CA MET A 27 3.18 -7.57 -5.77
C MET A 27 3.62 -8.77 -4.93
N LEU A 28 3.66 -8.56 -3.61
CA LEU A 28 3.81 -9.64 -2.64
C LEU A 28 2.59 -10.58 -2.71
N GLU A 29 2.81 -11.87 -2.52
CA GLU A 29 1.72 -12.85 -2.48
C GLU A 29 0.72 -12.50 -1.37
N ASN A 30 -0.59 -12.67 -1.65
CA ASN A 30 -1.67 -12.37 -0.71
C ASN A 30 -1.65 -10.92 -0.19
N SER A 31 -1.25 -9.96 -1.02
CA SER A 31 -1.25 -8.54 -0.68
C SER A 31 -2.15 -7.71 -1.60
N ILE A 32 -2.56 -6.54 -1.13
CA ILE A 32 -3.46 -5.61 -1.84
C ILE A 32 -2.91 -4.19 -1.69
N ILE A 33 -2.83 -3.44 -2.79
CA ILE A 33 -2.60 -1.99 -2.74
C ILE A 33 -3.92 -1.32 -2.37
N ILE A 34 -3.94 -0.62 -1.23
CA ILE A 34 -5.15 -0.03 -0.63
C ILE A 34 -5.16 1.50 -0.67
N GLY A 35 -4.10 2.12 -1.20
CA GLY A 35 -4.02 3.58 -1.36
C GLY A 35 -2.61 4.02 -1.73
N ASP A 36 -2.42 5.33 -1.78
CA ASP A 36 -1.15 5.97 -2.11
C ASP A 36 -0.93 7.28 -1.33
N ASP A 37 0.23 7.87 -1.56
CA ASP A 37 0.59 9.19 -1.09
C ASP A 37 0.90 10.17 -2.25
N LEU A 38 1.15 11.43 -1.89
CA LEU A 38 1.42 12.49 -2.85
C LEU A 38 2.77 12.34 -3.60
N PHE A 39 3.62 11.41 -3.16
CA PHE A 39 4.99 11.23 -3.63
C PHE A 39 5.23 9.84 -4.25
N GLN A 40 4.17 9.22 -4.78
CA GLN A 40 4.23 7.94 -5.49
C GLN A 40 4.69 6.75 -4.62
N GLY A 41 4.38 6.79 -3.31
CA GLY A 41 4.43 5.61 -2.45
C GLY A 41 3.05 4.98 -2.28
N PHE A 42 3.03 3.67 -2.08
CA PHE A 42 1.79 2.91 -1.94
C PHE A 42 1.56 2.47 -0.49
N LEU A 43 0.29 2.33 -0.14
CA LEU A 43 -0.12 1.63 1.07
C LEU A 43 -0.53 0.20 0.69
N VAL A 44 0.16 -0.79 1.25
CA VAL A 44 -0.02 -2.21 0.93
C VAL A 44 -0.49 -2.97 2.16
N MET A 45 -1.55 -3.74 2.01
CA MET A 45 -2.06 -4.65 3.03
C MET A 45 -1.69 -6.09 2.70
N VAL A 46 -0.83 -6.70 3.51
CA VAL A 46 -0.53 -8.14 3.45
C VAL A 46 -1.60 -8.87 4.26
N CYS A 47 -2.37 -9.73 3.61
CA CYS A 47 -3.62 -10.27 4.15
C CYS A 47 -3.44 -11.53 5.00
N ASP A 48 -2.34 -12.27 4.80
CA ASP A 48 -2.09 -13.55 5.46
C ASP A 48 -0.58 -13.77 5.74
N GLY A 49 -0.27 -14.80 6.54
CA GLY A 49 1.08 -15.20 6.88
C GLY A 49 1.68 -14.43 8.06
N VAL A 50 2.97 -14.68 8.31
CA VAL A 50 3.70 -14.10 9.45
C VAL A 50 3.95 -12.61 9.31
N ASN A 51 3.94 -12.11 8.07
CA ASN A 51 4.12 -10.69 7.72
C ASN A 51 2.77 -9.99 7.48
N LYS A 52 1.67 -10.55 8.00
CA LYS A 52 0.36 -9.90 7.92
C LYS A 52 0.43 -8.53 8.58
N GLY A 53 -0.04 -7.51 7.87
CA GLY A 53 0.01 -6.13 8.35
C GLY A 53 -0.20 -5.14 7.22
N ILE A 54 -0.04 -3.86 7.56
CA ILE A 54 -0.12 -2.74 6.64
C ILE A 54 1.26 -2.10 6.57
N TYR A 55 1.70 -1.88 5.34
CA TYR A 55 3.03 -1.41 5.01
C TYR A 55 2.95 -0.23 4.05
N TYR A 56 3.88 0.69 4.18
CA TYR A 56 4.18 1.66 3.15
C TYR A 56 5.23 1.06 2.21
N TRP A 57 4.92 1.06 0.93
CA TRP A 57 5.84 0.68 -0.13
C TRP A 57 6.38 1.95 -0.79
N ASP A 58 7.67 2.21 -0.57
CA ASP A 58 8.39 3.32 -1.21
C ASP A 58 8.90 2.92 -2.59
N ASP A 59 7.98 2.75 -3.53
CA ASP A 59 8.27 2.33 -4.92
C ASP A 59 9.23 3.31 -5.63
N SER A 60 9.16 4.60 -5.28
CA SER A 60 9.99 5.65 -5.87
C SER A 60 11.34 5.87 -5.18
N TYR A 61 11.70 5.07 -4.17
CA TYR A 61 12.95 5.23 -3.40
C TYR A 61 13.14 6.64 -2.81
N ASN A 62 12.07 7.24 -2.28
CA ASN A 62 12.10 8.56 -1.66
C ASN A 62 12.93 8.59 -0.36
N PHE A 63 12.99 7.49 0.38
CA PHE A 63 13.79 7.39 1.60
C PHE A 63 15.22 6.94 1.30
N GLU A 64 16.20 7.54 1.97
CA GLU A 64 17.62 7.20 1.80
C GLU A 64 17.94 5.72 2.11
N SER A 65 17.13 5.07 2.95
CA SER A 65 17.27 3.66 3.28
C SER A 65 16.65 2.71 2.26
N SER A 66 15.82 3.24 1.35
CA SER A 66 15.12 2.44 0.35
C SER A 66 16.08 1.89 -0.69
N ASN A 67 15.95 0.61 -1.00
CA ASN A 67 16.64 -0.07 -2.09
C ASN A 67 15.83 -1.30 -2.53
N ASP A 68 16.26 -1.98 -3.60
CA ASP A 68 15.54 -3.10 -4.23
C ASP A 68 15.11 -4.20 -3.25
N GLU A 69 15.83 -4.38 -2.12
CA GLU A 69 15.51 -5.39 -1.11
C GLU A 69 14.78 -4.83 0.12
N ASN A 70 14.76 -3.51 0.30
CA ASN A 70 14.28 -2.87 1.51
C ASN A 70 13.60 -1.54 1.21
N ASN A 71 12.37 -1.60 0.74
CA ASN A 71 11.51 -0.45 0.45
C ASN A 71 10.09 -0.61 1.06
N MET A 72 9.91 -1.58 1.96
CA MET A 72 8.65 -1.90 2.63
C MET A 72 8.74 -1.56 4.12
N TYR A 73 7.89 -0.66 4.59
CA TYR A 73 7.93 -0.13 5.95
C TYR A 73 6.63 -0.42 6.69
N TRP A 74 6.70 -1.15 7.80
CA TRP A 74 5.52 -1.47 8.60
C TRP A 74 4.87 -0.21 9.18
N ILE A 75 3.53 -0.14 9.15
CA ILE A 75 2.72 0.94 9.71
C ILE A 75 1.82 0.44 10.86
N ALA A 76 1.13 -0.68 10.64
CA ALA A 76 0.10 -1.18 11.57
C ALA A 76 -0.16 -2.68 11.38
N ASP A 77 -0.67 -3.35 12.41
CA ASP A 77 -1.02 -4.78 12.34
C ASP A 77 -2.36 -5.04 11.64
N SER A 78 -3.23 -4.03 11.59
CA SER A 78 -4.56 -4.15 11.02
C SER A 78 -5.11 -2.84 10.47
N PHE A 79 -6.11 -2.95 9.60
CA PHE A 79 -6.80 -1.80 9.04
C PHE A 79 -7.50 -0.96 10.12
N GLU A 80 -7.99 -1.58 11.19
CA GLU A 80 -8.54 -0.87 12.34
C GLU A 80 -7.48 -0.01 13.05
N GLN A 81 -6.27 -0.55 13.27
CA GLN A 81 -5.18 0.20 13.87
C GLN A 81 -4.74 1.37 12.97
N LEU A 82 -4.63 1.15 11.66
CA LEU A 82 -4.36 2.23 10.71
C LEU A 82 -5.39 3.36 10.85
N PHE A 83 -6.69 3.03 10.88
CA PHE A 83 -7.74 4.03 11.02
C PHE A 83 -7.67 4.81 12.33
N LYS A 84 -7.31 4.15 13.44
CA LYS A 84 -7.05 4.85 14.70
C LYS A 84 -5.92 5.85 14.55
N HIS A 85 -4.80 5.48 13.94
CA HIS A 85 -3.68 6.40 13.70
C HIS A 85 -4.04 7.59 12.79
N LEU A 86 -5.01 7.45 11.89
CA LEU A 86 -5.41 8.50 10.95
C LEU A 86 -6.49 9.46 11.50
N THR A 87 -7.17 9.08 12.58
CA THR A 87 -8.33 9.81 13.11
C THR A 87 -8.10 10.41 14.50
N GLU A 88 -6.94 10.15 15.09
CA GLU A 88 -6.42 10.78 16.33
C GLU A 88 -5.50 11.96 16.00
#